data_AF-E3QJF2-F1
#
_entry.id   AF-E3QJF2-F1
#
_cell.length_a   1.000
_cell.length_b   1.000
_cell.length_c   1.000
_cell.angle_alpha   90.00
_cell.angle_beta   90.00
_cell.angle_gamma   90.00
#
_symmetry.space_group_name_H-M   'P 1'
#
loop_
_entity.id
_entity.type
_entity.pdbx_description
1 polymer ?
#
loop_
_entity_poly.entity_id
_entity_poly.type
_entity_poly.pdbx_seq_one_letter_code
_entity_poly.pdbx_strand_id
1 'polypeptide(L)'
;MLLQAALSDMDIELFDGVPGDTVSEKAIPKTSEYNRQDDGVIGCWRSHMNAIGEIVRRNLSSVLILEDDVDWDIRIRSQLHDFALSTQALTQPLRSTLLSGGDPTLGTALEIPFENLPATAAPKFSPYGDNWDLLWIGHCGMHFPFLDQEGVPKARVIHHNDVTVAPKKNLRGLNLPFTLKENYPEHTRAVHHVREGVCTLGYAVSQQGARKLLQEVALKDVDDPVDLLLRYFCEGVKGRKPHKCLTSQPAFFHHHRAAGPMSSHSDIRNYKGFRETGMTYMVRWSVRLNADALLEGRTDFIDQYPDDV
;
A
#
# COMPACT_ATOMS: atom_id res chain seq x y z
N MET A 1 10.10 12.55 -8.02
CA MET A 1 10.06 12.19 -6.59
C MET A 1 10.55 13.30 -5.66
N LEU A 2 11.78 13.82 -5.78
CA LEU A 2 12.34 14.82 -4.83
C LEU A 2 11.46 16.08 -4.64
N LEU A 3 11.09 16.76 -5.73
CA LEU A 3 10.24 17.96 -5.65
C LEU A 3 8.88 17.66 -5.00
N GLN A 4 8.25 16.56 -5.40
CA GLN A 4 6.95 16.11 -4.90
C GLN A 4 6.97 15.83 -3.39
N ALA A 5 8.04 15.20 -2.91
CA ALA A 5 8.25 14.94 -1.50
C ALA A 5 8.42 16.26 -0.72
N ALA A 6 9.26 17.18 -1.24
CA ALA A 6 9.44 18.50 -0.64
C ALA A 6 8.14 19.31 -0.57
N LEU A 7 7.31 19.29 -1.63
CA LEU A 7 5.98 19.94 -1.64
C LEU A 7 4.97 19.31 -0.67
N SER A 8 5.27 18.13 -0.15
CA SER A 8 4.44 17.41 0.83
C SER A 8 5.07 17.40 2.23
N ASP A 9 6.15 18.16 2.44
CA ASP A 9 7.00 18.17 3.63
C ASP A 9 7.59 16.78 3.99
N MET A 10 7.73 15.89 3.01
CA MET A 10 8.25 14.53 3.22
C MET A 10 9.76 14.48 2.95
N ASP A 11 10.52 13.98 3.92
CA ASP A 11 11.91 13.62 3.73
C ASP A 11 12.01 12.24 3.10
N ILE A 12 12.80 12.12 2.02
CA ILE A 12 13.02 10.85 1.32
C ILE A 12 14.51 10.58 1.12
N GLU A 13 14.86 9.30 1.11
CA GLU A 13 16.17 8.79 0.71
C GLU A 13 15.97 7.96 -0.56
N LEU A 14 16.78 8.23 -1.58
CA LEU A 14 16.72 7.48 -2.83
C LEU A 14 17.52 6.19 -2.69
N PHE A 15 16.93 5.09 -3.15
CA PHE A 15 17.57 3.78 -3.22
C PHE A 15 17.64 3.33 -4.67
N ASP A 16 18.85 3.07 -5.15
CA ASP A 16 19.04 2.62 -6.52
C ASP A 16 18.46 1.22 -6.73
N GLY A 17 17.74 1.06 -7.84
CA GLY A 17 17.32 -0.23 -8.33
C GLY A 17 18.53 -1.08 -8.71
N VAL A 18 18.43 -2.38 -8.49
CA VAL A 18 19.47 -3.35 -8.85
C VAL A 18 19.12 -3.98 -10.20
N PRO A 19 20.00 -3.86 -11.23
CA PRO A 19 19.85 -4.61 -12.47
C PRO A 19 19.90 -6.11 -12.19
N GLY A 20 18.87 -6.86 -12.57
CA GLY A 20 18.77 -8.28 -12.20
C GLY A 20 19.86 -9.17 -12.77
N ASP A 21 20.38 -8.83 -13.95
CA ASP A 21 21.51 -9.51 -14.60
C ASP A 21 22.81 -9.41 -13.81
N THR A 22 22.94 -8.42 -12.92
CA THR A 22 24.08 -8.27 -12.00
C THR A 22 23.95 -9.10 -10.73
N VAL A 23 22.78 -9.68 -10.44
CA VAL A 23 22.55 -10.49 -9.24
C VAL A 23 23.11 -11.90 -9.44
N SER A 24 24.13 -12.26 -8.65
CA SER A 24 24.69 -13.60 -8.67
C SER A 24 23.65 -14.67 -8.33
N GLU A 25 23.61 -15.76 -9.10
CA GLU A 25 22.78 -16.94 -8.84
C GLU A 25 22.91 -17.50 -7.42
N LYS A 26 24.13 -17.43 -6.86
CA LYS A 26 24.43 -17.93 -5.51
C LYS A 26 23.84 -17.06 -4.40
N ALA A 27 23.46 -15.82 -4.73
CA ALA A 27 22.89 -14.86 -3.79
C ALA A 27 21.35 -14.87 -3.77
N ILE A 28 20.72 -15.62 -4.69
CA ILE A 28 19.27 -15.78 -4.73
C ILE A 28 18.90 -16.96 -3.82
N PRO A 29 18.07 -16.76 -2.78
CA PRO A 29 17.60 -17.85 -1.93
C PRO A 29 16.91 -18.95 -2.73
N LYS A 30 17.39 -20.19 -2.56
CA LYS A 30 16.83 -21.40 -3.19
C LYS A 30 16.70 -22.51 -2.15
N THR A 31 15.50 -23.03 -1.98
CA THR A 31 15.16 -24.21 -1.17
C THR A 31 14.84 -25.45 -2.01
N SER A 32 14.70 -25.28 -3.33
CA SER A 32 14.49 -26.37 -4.29
C SER A 32 15.22 -26.11 -5.61
N GLU A 33 15.33 -27.14 -6.46
CA GLU A 33 15.74 -26.95 -7.85
C GLU A 33 14.65 -26.15 -8.57
N TYR A 34 14.96 -24.93 -9.02
CA TYR A 34 13.98 -24.10 -9.72
C TYR A 34 14.60 -23.23 -10.82
N ASN A 35 13.76 -22.88 -11.79
CA ASN A 35 14.12 -22.00 -12.89
C ASN A 35 14.20 -20.56 -12.39
N ARG A 36 15.37 -19.95 -12.58
CA ARG A 36 15.56 -18.53 -12.28
C ARG A 36 14.49 -17.68 -12.96
N GLN A 37 13.94 -16.73 -12.21
CA GLN A 37 13.02 -15.73 -12.74
C GLN A 37 13.75 -14.78 -13.72
N ASP A 38 12.97 -14.06 -14.51
CA ASP A 38 13.50 -13.04 -15.43
C ASP A 38 14.29 -11.96 -14.68
N ASP A 39 15.27 -11.34 -15.34
CA ASP A 39 16.14 -10.32 -14.74
C ASP A 39 15.34 -9.17 -14.12
N GLY A 40 14.26 -8.71 -14.76
CA GLY A 40 13.41 -7.66 -14.20
C GLY A 40 12.80 -8.05 -12.85
N VAL A 41 12.38 -9.31 -12.69
CA VAL A 41 11.80 -9.83 -11.45
C VAL A 41 12.87 -9.93 -10.36
N ILE A 42 14.04 -10.48 -10.68
CA ILE A 42 15.16 -10.62 -9.74
C ILE A 42 15.69 -9.25 -9.28
N GLY A 43 15.83 -8.31 -10.21
CA GLY A 43 16.29 -6.96 -9.93
C GLY A 43 15.32 -6.22 -9.00
N CYS A 44 14.03 -6.28 -9.31
CA CYS A 44 12.98 -5.71 -8.47
C CYS A 44 13.02 -6.33 -7.06
N TRP A 45 12.95 -7.66 -6.95
CA TRP A 45 13.05 -8.35 -5.65
C TRP A 45 14.29 -7.91 -4.85
N ARG A 46 15.48 -7.90 -5.47
CA ARG A 46 16.72 -7.54 -4.79
C ARG A 46 16.69 -6.10 -4.29
N SER A 47 16.17 -5.17 -5.09
CA SER A 47 16.06 -3.75 -4.73
C SER A 47 15.22 -3.55 -3.47
N HIS A 48 14.05 -4.19 -3.42
CA HIS A 48 13.17 -4.16 -2.25
C HIS A 48 13.82 -4.83 -1.02
N MET A 49 14.56 -5.93 -1.19
CA MET A 49 15.27 -6.57 -0.08
C MET A 49 16.39 -5.70 0.47
N ASN A 50 17.11 -4.96 -0.37
CA ASN A 50 18.13 -4.02 0.07
C ASN A 50 17.51 -2.90 0.92
N ALA A 51 16.40 -2.29 0.46
CA ALA A 51 15.70 -1.25 1.20
C ALA A 51 15.16 -1.76 2.56
N ILE A 52 14.59 -2.97 2.61
CA ILE A 52 14.12 -3.58 3.86
C ILE A 52 15.30 -3.94 4.78
N GLY A 53 16.43 -4.37 4.21
CA GLY A 53 17.67 -4.63 4.94
C GLY A 53 18.17 -3.42 5.72
N GLU A 54 18.05 -2.22 5.16
CA GLU A 54 18.45 -0.96 5.81
C GLU A 54 17.65 -0.66 7.08
N ILE A 55 16.37 -1.04 7.13
CA ILE A 55 15.54 -0.88 8.33
C ILE A 55 16.19 -1.60 9.52
N VAL A 56 16.66 -2.83 9.30
CA VAL A 56 17.33 -3.64 10.32
C VAL A 56 18.73 -3.11 10.59
N ARG A 57 19.51 -2.83 9.54
CA ARG A 57 20.91 -2.39 9.66
C ARG A 57 21.05 -1.08 10.45
N ARG A 58 20.15 -0.12 10.20
CA ARG A 58 20.13 1.19 10.84
C ARG A 58 19.25 1.26 12.08
N ASN A 59 18.58 0.16 12.43
CA ASN A 59 17.64 0.06 13.55
C ASN A 59 16.54 1.15 13.50
N LEU A 60 15.94 1.34 12.33
CA LEU A 60 14.84 2.27 12.11
C LEU A 60 13.54 1.66 12.65
N SER A 61 12.68 2.47 13.28
CA SER A 61 11.40 2.00 13.86
C SER A 61 10.43 1.49 12.80
N SER A 62 10.33 2.21 11.69
CA SER A 62 9.58 1.84 10.49
C SER A 62 10.04 2.70 9.32
N VAL A 63 9.86 2.21 8.09
CA VAL A 63 10.15 2.96 6.85
C VAL A 63 9.00 2.79 5.87
N LEU A 64 8.63 3.87 5.19
CA LEU A 64 7.77 3.86 4.00
C LEU A 64 8.65 3.74 2.75
N ILE A 65 8.43 2.69 1.96
CA ILE A 65 9.10 2.43 0.69
C ILE A 65 8.11 2.76 -0.43
N LEU A 66 8.55 3.55 -1.40
CA LEU A 66 7.76 4.00 -2.55
C LEU A 66 8.50 3.68 -3.85
N GLU A 67 7.77 3.25 -4.87
CA GLU A 67 8.28 3.22 -6.24
C GLU A 67 8.42 4.66 -6.77
N ASP A 68 9.33 4.91 -7.72
CA ASP A 68 9.67 6.28 -8.17
C ASP A 68 8.63 6.88 -9.15
N ASP A 69 7.80 6.04 -9.74
CA ASP A 69 6.75 6.40 -10.69
C ASP A 69 5.39 6.70 -10.02
N VAL A 70 5.35 6.81 -8.68
CA VAL A 70 4.10 7.05 -7.94
C VAL A 70 3.82 8.53 -7.67
N ASP A 71 2.55 8.78 -7.35
CA ASP A 71 2.03 10.05 -6.91
C ASP A 71 0.83 9.89 -5.97
N TRP A 72 0.52 10.97 -5.26
CA TRP A 72 -0.42 11.01 -4.15
C TRP A 72 -1.18 12.33 -4.13
N ASP A 73 -2.20 12.41 -3.28
CA ASP A 73 -2.99 13.62 -3.10
C ASP A 73 -2.23 14.65 -2.25
N ILE A 74 -2.34 15.95 -2.54
CA ILE A 74 -1.73 17.01 -1.70
C ILE A 74 -2.13 16.90 -0.22
N ARG A 75 -3.28 16.26 0.06
CA ARG A 75 -3.80 16.00 1.41
C ARG A 75 -3.23 14.71 2.05
N ILE A 76 -2.13 14.16 1.55
CA ILE A 76 -1.57 12.88 2.02
C ILE A 76 -1.35 12.82 3.53
N ARG A 77 -0.99 13.94 4.18
CA ARG A 77 -0.79 13.98 5.64
C ARG A 77 -2.06 13.73 6.43
N SER A 78 -3.19 14.32 6.04
CA SER A 78 -4.47 14.06 6.70
C SER A 78 -4.95 12.64 6.40
N GLN A 79 -4.78 12.19 5.16
CA GLN A 79 -5.09 10.81 4.77
C GLN A 79 -4.32 9.78 5.61
N LEU A 80 -3.02 10.00 5.83
CA LEU A 80 -2.18 9.13 6.66
C LEU A 80 -2.51 9.24 8.16
N HIS A 81 -2.96 10.39 8.63
CA HIS A 81 -3.46 10.54 9.99
C HIS A 81 -4.72 9.69 10.22
N ASP A 82 -5.68 9.75 9.31
CA ASP A 82 -6.93 8.96 9.41
C ASP A 82 -6.67 7.47 9.24
N PHE A 83 -5.71 7.12 8.37
CA PHE A 83 -5.20 5.76 8.27
C PHE A 83 -4.59 5.28 9.60
N ALA A 84 -3.81 6.12 10.28
CA ALA A 84 -3.20 5.79 11.57
C ALA A 84 -4.24 5.53 12.66
N LEU A 85 -5.29 6.36 12.75
CA LEU A 85 -6.42 6.12 13.66
C LEU A 85 -7.14 4.80 13.34
N SER A 86 -7.34 4.53 12.06
CA SER A 86 -7.98 3.30 11.59
C SER A 86 -7.15 2.05 11.91
N THR A 87 -5.84 2.10 11.70
CA THR A 87 -4.94 0.97 11.99
C THR A 87 -4.86 0.71 13.50
N GLN A 88 -4.87 1.78 14.32
CA GLN A 88 -4.97 1.65 15.77
C GLN A 88 -6.26 0.95 16.19
N ALA A 89 -7.42 1.34 15.65
CA ALA A 89 -8.69 0.70 15.97
C ALA A 89 -8.71 -0.80 15.63
N LEU A 90 -7.99 -1.21 14.59
CA LEU A 90 -7.92 -2.61 14.15
C LEU A 90 -6.86 -3.45 14.87
N THR A 91 -5.87 -2.84 15.53
CA THR A 91 -4.69 -3.57 16.06
C THR A 91 -4.32 -3.29 17.50
N GLN A 92 -4.71 -2.14 18.04
CA GLN A 92 -4.41 -1.79 19.42
C GLN A 92 -5.38 -2.46 20.40
N PRO A 93 -4.92 -2.79 21.62
CA PRO A 93 -5.81 -3.27 22.68
C PRO A 93 -6.91 -2.25 22.99
N LEU A 94 -8.14 -2.73 23.22
CA LEU A 94 -9.26 -1.88 23.64
C LEU A 94 -9.04 -1.38 25.09
N ARG A 95 -9.36 -0.11 25.36
CA ARG A 95 -9.25 0.49 26.71
C ARG A 95 -10.33 0.03 27.67
N SER A 96 -11.47 -0.39 27.15
CA SER A 96 -12.61 -0.92 27.91
C SER A 96 -13.11 -2.19 27.23
N THR A 97 -13.25 -3.25 28.02
CA THR A 97 -13.85 -4.54 27.62
C THR A 97 -15.37 -4.44 27.39
N LEU A 98 -15.98 -3.25 27.47
CA LEU A 98 -17.43 -3.07 27.27
C LEU A 98 -17.87 -3.23 25.80
N LEU A 99 -16.95 -3.40 24.85
CA LEU A 99 -17.28 -3.94 23.51
C LEU A 99 -17.28 -5.47 23.52
N SER A 100 -17.97 -6.09 24.48
CA SER A 100 -18.63 -7.37 24.25
C SER A 100 -19.92 -7.09 23.49
N GLY A 101 -19.79 -6.69 22.23
CA GLY A 101 -20.90 -6.21 21.42
C GLY A 101 -20.82 -6.77 20.01
N GLY A 102 -21.23 -8.02 19.86
CA GLY A 102 -21.33 -8.72 18.58
C GLY A 102 -20.17 -9.68 18.34
N ASP A 103 -20.32 -10.92 18.80
CA ASP A 103 -19.69 -12.03 18.11
C ASP A 103 -20.04 -11.87 16.62
N PRO A 104 -19.07 -11.81 15.68
CA PRO A 104 -19.41 -11.71 14.27
C PRO A 104 -20.39 -12.83 13.96
N THR A 105 -21.59 -12.50 13.48
CA THR A 105 -22.44 -13.54 12.94
C THR A 105 -21.64 -14.24 11.85
N LEU A 106 -21.58 -15.56 11.91
CA LEU A 106 -20.83 -16.38 10.96
C LEU A 106 -21.16 -15.91 9.54
N GLY A 107 -20.19 -15.29 8.87
CA GLY A 107 -20.37 -14.73 7.52
C GLY A 107 -20.61 -13.22 7.39
N THR A 108 -20.45 -12.39 8.43
CA THR A 108 -20.40 -10.92 8.27
C THR A 108 -19.12 -10.31 8.84
N ALA A 109 -18.53 -9.35 8.13
CA ALA A 109 -17.40 -8.58 8.65
C ALA A 109 -17.87 -7.53 9.65
N LEU A 110 -17.12 -7.35 10.74
CA LEU A 110 -17.31 -6.21 11.63
C LEU A 110 -16.88 -4.93 10.90
N GLU A 111 -17.82 -4.03 10.63
CA GLU A 111 -17.56 -2.71 10.07
C GLU A 111 -17.62 -1.65 11.17
N ILE A 112 -16.53 -0.92 11.33
CA ILE A 112 -16.38 0.14 12.33
C ILE A 112 -16.46 1.47 11.59
N PRO A 113 -17.47 2.32 11.84
CA PRO A 113 -17.51 3.66 11.27
C PRO A 113 -16.32 4.50 11.76
N PHE A 114 -15.63 5.18 10.86
CA PHE A 114 -14.48 6.03 11.19
C PHE A 114 -14.82 7.14 12.19
N GLU A 115 -16.04 7.67 12.16
CA GLU A 115 -16.47 8.70 13.13
C GLU A 115 -16.69 8.16 14.54
N ASN A 116 -16.76 6.83 14.70
CA ASN A 116 -17.06 6.14 15.95
C ASN A 116 -16.02 5.05 16.25
N LEU A 117 -14.74 5.38 16.10
CA LEU A 117 -13.66 4.43 16.42
C LEU A 117 -13.67 4.07 17.91
N PRO A 118 -13.39 2.80 18.25
CA PRO A 118 -13.29 2.36 19.63
C PRO A 118 -12.09 2.99 20.33
N ALA A 119 -12.24 3.29 21.63
CA ALA A 119 -11.13 3.76 22.44
C ALA A 119 -10.10 2.63 22.63
N THR A 120 -8.87 2.86 22.14
CA THR A 120 -7.75 1.92 22.26
C THR A 120 -6.67 2.43 23.21
N ALA A 121 -5.78 1.53 23.63
CA ALA A 121 -4.55 1.92 24.30
C ALA A 121 -3.72 2.82 23.36
N ALA A 122 -3.16 3.89 23.91
CA ALA A 122 -2.33 4.80 23.12
C ALA A 122 -1.09 4.07 22.61
N PRO A 123 -0.72 4.22 21.32
CA PRO A 123 0.48 3.60 20.78
C PRO A 123 1.72 4.19 21.44
N LYS A 124 2.76 3.36 21.59
CA LYS A 124 4.03 3.73 22.23
C LYS A 124 5.16 3.97 21.23
N PHE A 125 5.14 3.29 20.09
CA PHE A 125 6.27 3.25 19.17
C PHE A 125 5.96 3.81 17.80
N SER A 126 4.73 3.66 17.32
CA SER A 126 4.33 4.11 15.98
C SER A 126 2.93 4.72 16.01
N PRO A 127 2.70 5.85 15.34
CA PRO A 127 1.36 6.43 15.25
C PRO A 127 0.36 5.48 14.58
N TYR A 128 0.82 4.49 13.81
CA TYR A 128 -0.03 3.49 13.17
C TYR A 128 -0.35 2.28 14.08
N GLY A 129 0.05 2.33 15.35
CA GLY A 129 -0.07 1.22 16.29
C GLY A 129 1.24 0.45 16.48
N ASP A 130 1.33 -0.29 17.59
CA ASP A 130 2.54 -0.98 18.03
C ASP A 130 2.68 -2.42 17.48
N ASN A 131 1.70 -2.91 16.72
CA ASN A 131 1.58 -4.34 16.43
C ASN A 131 1.17 -4.62 14.98
N TRP A 132 1.84 -3.96 14.03
CA TRP A 132 1.74 -4.22 12.60
C TRP A 132 3.12 -4.60 12.03
N ASP A 133 3.13 -5.41 10.97
CA ASP A 133 4.34 -5.85 10.28
C ASP A 133 4.53 -5.10 8.95
N LEU A 134 3.45 -4.92 8.19
CA LEU A 134 3.45 -4.20 6.91
C LEU A 134 2.16 -3.39 6.72
N LEU A 135 2.27 -2.17 6.20
CA LEU A 135 1.13 -1.32 5.79
C LEU A 135 1.21 -1.13 4.28
N TRP A 136 0.33 -1.77 3.52
CA TRP A 136 0.33 -1.76 2.06
C TRP A 136 -0.58 -0.65 1.54
N ILE A 137 -0.02 0.54 1.35
CA ILE A 137 -0.80 1.77 1.12
C ILE A 137 -0.67 2.35 -0.29
N GLY A 138 0.01 1.64 -1.17
CA GLY A 138 0.07 1.85 -2.60
C GLY A 138 0.09 0.51 -3.31
N HIS A 139 -1.01 0.19 -3.99
CA HIS A 139 -1.23 -1.09 -4.67
C HIS A 139 -2.12 -0.90 -5.90
N CYS A 140 -2.11 -1.87 -6.81
CA CYS A 140 -2.97 -1.85 -7.99
C CYS A 140 -4.31 -2.57 -7.77
N GLY A 141 -4.42 -3.35 -6.70
CA GLY A 141 -5.62 -4.11 -6.37
C GLY A 141 -5.47 -4.82 -5.03
N MET A 142 -6.61 -5.03 -4.37
CA MET A 142 -6.71 -5.69 -3.08
C MET A 142 -8.15 -6.16 -2.91
N HIS A 143 -8.37 -7.34 -2.37
CA HIS A 143 -9.71 -7.75 -1.93
C HIS A 143 -9.92 -7.37 -0.46
N PHE A 144 -11.18 -7.28 -0.06
CA PHE A 144 -11.47 -7.45 1.36
C PHE A 144 -11.19 -8.90 1.78
N PRO A 145 -10.80 -9.15 3.05
CA PRO A 145 -10.70 -10.50 3.58
C PRO A 145 -11.99 -11.30 3.31
N PHE A 146 -11.87 -12.40 2.58
CA PHE A 146 -13.02 -13.24 2.21
C PHE A 146 -13.69 -13.85 3.44
N LEU A 147 -15.01 -13.71 3.56
CA LEU A 147 -15.76 -14.05 4.78
C LEU A 147 -15.82 -15.55 5.07
N ASP A 148 -15.66 -16.36 4.03
CA ASP A 148 -15.68 -17.83 4.03
C ASP A 148 -14.31 -18.46 4.31
N GLN A 149 -13.26 -17.65 4.49
CA GLN A 149 -11.90 -18.14 4.69
C GLN A 149 -11.32 -17.73 6.05
N GLU A 150 -10.70 -18.67 6.73
CA GLU A 150 -10.01 -18.41 8.00
C GLU A 150 -8.64 -17.74 7.80
N GLY A 151 -7.97 -17.38 8.91
CA GLY A 151 -6.57 -16.92 8.92
C GLY A 151 -6.35 -15.41 8.78
N VAL A 152 -7.29 -14.65 8.19
CA VAL A 152 -7.19 -13.19 8.07
C VAL A 152 -8.35 -12.50 8.80
N PRO A 153 -8.11 -11.60 9.76
CA PRO A 153 -9.17 -10.88 10.46
C PRO A 153 -10.08 -10.10 9.51
N LYS A 154 -11.39 -10.15 9.75
CA LYS A 154 -12.42 -9.59 8.84
C LYS A 154 -12.84 -8.16 9.17
N ALA A 155 -12.47 -7.67 10.37
CA ALA A 155 -12.81 -6.33 10.80
C ALA A 155 -12.20 -5.27 9.87
N ARG A 156 -12.97 -4.23 9.60
CA ARG A 156 -12.59 -3.11 8.75
C ARG A 156 -13.13 -1.80 9.30
N VAL A 157 -12.38 -0.72 9.12
CA VAL A 157 -12.85 0.64 9.36
C VAL A 157 -13.39 1.21 8.05
N ILE A 158 -14.56 1.81 8.10
CA ILE A 158 -15.22 2.44 6.96
C ILE A 158 -15.35 3.94 7.21
N HIS A 159 -14.69 4.74 6.38
CA HIS A 159 -14.81 6.19 6.36
C HIS A 159 -15.71 6.58 5.18
N HIS A 160 -16.91 7.06 5.49
CA HIS A 160 -17.83 7.60 4.50
C HIS A 160 -17.55 9.07 4.25
N ASN A 161 -17.94 9.59 3.08
CA ASN A 161 -17.80 10.99 2.70
C ASN A 161 -16.35 11.52 2.73
N ASP A 162 -15.37 10.66 2.48
CA ASP A 162 -13.98 11.07 2.31
C ASP A 162 -13.83 11.78 0.95
N VAL A 163 -13.82 13.11 1.01
CA VAL A 163 -13.68 14.01 -0.16
C VAL A 163 -12.36 13.82 -0.94
N THR A 164 -11.40 13.08 -0.40
CA THR A 164 -10.16 12.73 -1.09
C THR A 164 -10.27 11.50 -1.98
N VAL A 165 -11.31 10.67 -1.77
CA VAL A 165 -11.60 9.52 -2.63
C VAL A 165 -12.25 10.01 -3.93
N ALA A 166 -11.67 9.62 -5.06
CA ALA A 166 -12.24 9.90 -6.37
C ALA A 166 -13.60 9.20 -6.56
N PRO A 167 -14.50 9.72 -7.42
CA PRO A 167 -15.77 9.08 -7.74
C PRO A 167 -15.59 7.62 -8.19
N LYS A 168 -16.58 6.76 -7.91
CA LYS A 168 -16.53 5.32 -8.24
C LYS A 168 -16.19 5.04 -9.69
N LYS A 169 -16.67 5.86 -10.64
CA LYS A 169 -16.36 5.73 -12.07
C LYS A 169 -14.85 5.79 -12.35
N ASN A 170 -14.09 6.50 -11.52
CA ASN A 170 -12.65 6.66 -11.60
C ASN A 170 -11.88 5.66 -10.73
N LEU A 171 -12.55 4.95 -9.82
CA LEU A 171 -11.96 3.85 -9.06
C LEU A 171 -11.72 2.63 -9.96
N ARG A 172 -10.54 2.04 -9.85
CA ARG A 172 -10.12 0.87 -10.63
C ARG A 172 -9.21 -0.02 -9.79
N GLY A 173 -9.30 -1.33 -10.02
CA GLY A 173 -8.47 -2.32 -9.34
C GLY A 173 -8.22 -3.52 -10.25
N LEU A 174 -7.07 -4.17 -10.10
CA LEU A 174 -6.77 -5.43 -10.80
C LEU A 174 -7.53 -6.62 -10.20
N ASN A 175 -7.79 -6.58 -8.89
CA ASN A 175 -8.58 -7.58 -8.19
C ASN A 175 -10.07 -7.31 -8.41
N LEU A 176 -10.77 -8.30 -8.97
CA LEU A 176 -12.22 -8.28 -9.15
C LEU A 176 -12.86 -9.41 -8.33
N PRO A 177 -14.07 -9.22 -7.78
CA PRO A 177 -14.84 -7.98 -7.74
C PRO A 177 -14.15 -6.88 -6.92
N PHE A 178 -14.32 -5.61 -7.31
CA PHE A 178 -13.84 -4.48 -6.52
C PHE A 178 -14.95 -4.07 -5.54
N THR A 179 -15.10 -4.84 -4.46
CA THR A 179 -16.21 -4.76 -3.51
C THR A 179 -16.46 -3.35 -2.97
N LEU A 180 -15.41 -2.57 -2.67
CA LEU A 180 -15.58 -1.19 -2.21
C LEU A 180 -16.32 -0.34 -3.24
N LYS A 181 -15.86 -0.35 -4.50
CA LYS A 181 -16.48 0.39 -5.60
C LYS A 181 -17.92 -0.07 -5.85
N GLU A 182 -18.15 -1.37 -5.80
CA GLU A 182 -19.44 -1.96 -6.15
C GLU A 182 -20.49 -1.73 -5.06
N ASN A 183 -20.14 -1.91 -3.79
CA ASN A 183 -21.12 -2.10 -2.71
C ASN A 183 -21.21 -0.95 -1.69
N TYR A 184 -20.27 0.00 -1.67
CA TYR A 184 -20.25 1.10 -0.70
C TYR A 184 -20.68 2.41 -1.34
N PRO A 185 -21.16 3.43 -0.61
CA PRO A 185 -21.48 4.74 -1.19
C PRO A 185 -20.28 5.41 -1.90
N GLU A 186 -20.56 6.43 -2.71
CA GLU A 186 -19.52 7.34 -3.22
C GLU A 186 -18.65 7.88 -2.08
N HIS A 187 -17.40 8.23 -2.38
CA HIS A 187 -16.45 8.77 -1.40
C HIS A 187 -16.27 7.91 -0.14
N THR A 188 -16.25 6.59 -0.31
CA THR A 188 -15.98 5.67 0.80
C THR A 188 -14.53 5.18 0.74
N ARG A 189 -13.82 5.30 1.87
CA ARG A 189 -12.52 4.65 2.11
C ARG A 189 -12.70 3.52 3.11
N ALA A 190 -12.04 2.40 2.86
CA ALA A 190 -11.94 1.30 3.80
C ALA A 190 -10.50 1.06 4.24
N VAL A 191 -10.31 0.70 5.51
CA VAL A 191 -9.04 0.24 6.07
C VAL A 191 -9.26 -1.14 6.66
N HIS A 192 -8.43 -2.11 6.28
CA HIS A 192 -8.64 -3.51 6.64
C HIS A 192 -7.33 -4.32 6.55
N HIS A 193 -7.39 -5.60 6.91
CA HIS A 193 -6.27 -6.53 6.74
C HIS A 193 -6.04 -6.88 5.27
N VAL A 194 -4.77 -7.00 4.86
CA VAL A 194 -4.38 -7.32 3.47
C VAL A 194 -4.98 -8.65 3.01
N ARG A 195 -5.49 -8.65 1.78
CA ARG A 195 -5.93 -9.86 1.08
C ARG A 195 -5.75 -9.71 -0.43
N GLU A 196 -5.02 -10.66 -1.01
CA GLU A 196 -4.70 -10.76 -2.43
C GLU A 196 -4.05 -9.50 -3.04
N GLY A 197 -3.24 -8.78 -2.27
CA GLY A 197 -2.58 -7.54 -2.72
C GLY A 197 -1.62 -7.74 -3.91
N VAL A 198 -1.58 -6.75 -4.80
CA VAL A 198 -0.71 -6.72 -5.99
C VAL A 198 -0.14 -5.32 -6.25
N CYS A 199 1.05 -5.26 -6.86
CA CYS A 199 1.92 -4.07 -6.99
C CYS A 199 2.47 -3.53 -5.67
N THR A 200 3.66 -2.93 -5.73
CA THR A 200 4.42 -2.42 -4.58
C THR A 200 4.59 -0.90 -4.58
N LEU A 201 3.64 -0.17 -5.19
CA LEU A 201 3.68 1.29 -5.35
C LEU A 201 4.05 2.03 -4.06
N GLY A 202 3.51 1.58 -2.93
CA GLY A 202 3.90 2.08 -1.63
C GLY A 202 3.56 1.14 -0.50
N TYR A 203 4.51 0.87 0.38
CA TYR A 203 4.26 0.11 1.59
C TYR A 203 5.22 0.50 2.70
N ALA A 204 4.72 0.52 3.94
CA ALA A 204 5.55 0.70 5.12
C ALA A 204 5.86 -0.63 5.78
N VAL A 205 7.05 -0.76 6.33
CA VAL A 205 7.49 -1.96 7.07
C VAL A 205 7.97 -1.52 8.45
N SER A 206 7.48 -2.16 9.51
CA SER A 206 7.96 -1.93 10.87
C SER A 206 9.29 -2.64 11.08
N GLN A 207 10.07 -2.23 12.09
CA GLN A 207 11.34 -2.90 12.40
C GLN A 207 11.16 -4.41 12.60
N GLN A 208 10.12 -4.79 13.37
CA GLN A 208 9.80 -6.21 13.59
C GLN A 208 9.37 -6.90 12.29
N GLY A 209 8.60 -6.21 11.45
CA GLY A 209 8.15 -6.72 10.15
C GLY A 209 9.34 -6.96 9.23
N ALA A 210 10.32 -6.05 9.19
CA ALA A 210 11.52 -6.17 8.38
C ALA A 210 12.33 -7.42 8.77
N ARG A 211 12.51 -7.68 10.07
CA ARG A 211 13.20 -8.89 10.56
C ARG A 211 12.48 -10.17 10.15
N LYS A 212 11.15 -10.21 10.27
CA LYS A 212 10.34 -11.37 9.87
C LYS A 212 10.36 -11.58 8.36
N LEU A 213 10.25 -10.51 7.58
CA LEU A 213 10.25 -10.56 6.12
C LEU A 213 11.60 -11.03 5.58
N LEU A 214 12.71 -10.49 6.09
CA LEU A 214 14.06 -10.95 5.73
C LEU A 214 14.28 -12.41 6.11
N GLN A 215 13.76 -12.87 7.25
CA GLN A 215 13.80 -14.28 7.62
C GLN A 215 13.03 -15.15 6.61
N GLU A 216 11.79 -14.77 6.27
CA GLU A 216 10.96 -15.51 5.34
C GLU A 216 11.57 -15.54 3.93
N VAL A 217 12.16 -14.43 3.46
CA VAL A 217 12.81 -14.39 2.14
C VAL A 217 14.13 -15.17 2.13
N ALA A 218 14.90 -15.15 3.21
CA ALA A 218 16.16 -15.90 3.29
C ALA A 218 15.98 -17.43 3.32
N LEU A 219 14.79 -17.90 3.69
CA LEU A 219 14.50 -19.32 3.93
C LEU A 219 13.53 -19.93 2.90
N LYS A 220 13.21 -19.21 1.82
CA LYS A 220 12.21 -19.63 0.82
C LYS A 220 12.70 -19.29 -0.58
N ASP A 221 12.18 -20.01 -1.57
CA ASP A 221 12.42 -19.73 -2.97
C ASP A 221 11.92 -18.32 -3.36
N VAL A 222 12.65 -17.68 -4.29
CA VAL A 222 12.21 -16.47 -5.01
C VAL A 222 11.58 -16.93 -6.33
N ASP A 223 10.39 -17.51 -6.23
CA ASP A 223 9.66 -18.18 -7.32
C ASP A 223 8.56 -17.30 -7.95
N ASP A 224 8.29 -16.14 -7.36
CA ASP A 224 7.25 -15.21 -7.78
C ASP A 224 7.75 -13.75 -7.67
N PRO A 225 7.12 -12.78 -8.39
CA PRO A 225 7.38 -11.35 -8.21
C PRO A 225 7.22 -10.86 -6.77
N VAL A 226 7.96 -9.80 -6.41
CA VAL A 226 8.07 -9.34 -5.01
C VAL A 226 6.74 -8.98 -4.38
N ASP A 227 5.80 -8.42 -5.14
CA ASP A 227 4.45 -8.12 -4.65
C ASP A 227 3.71 -9.41 -4.23
N LEU A 228 3.78 -10.48 -5.02
CA LEU A 228 3.23 -11.78 -4.62
C LEU A 228 3.97 -12.38 -3.42
N LEU A 229 5.29 -12.20 -3.31
CA LEU A 229 6.03 -12.63 -2.12
C LEU A 229 5.58 -11.87 -0.86
N LEU A 230 5.29 -10.57 -0.96
CA LEU A 230 4.70 -9.78 0.13
C LEU A 230 3.28 -10.24 0.46
N ARG A 231 2.47 -10.58 -0.55
CA ARG A 231 1.16 -11.21 -0.34
C ARG A 231 1.30 -12.50 0.45
N TYR A 232 2.23 -13.38 0.07
CA TYR A 232 2.45 -14.65 0.77
C TYR A 232 2.94 -14.46 2.20
N PHE A 233 3.81 -13.46 2.41
CA PHE A 233 4.23 -13.03 3.74
C PHE A 233 3.03 -12.61 4.60
N CYS A 234 2.16 -11.74 4.08
CA CYS A 234 0.99 -11.26 4.80
C CYS A 234 -0.03 -12.36 5.10
N GLU A 235 -0.37 -13.18 4.11
CA GLU A 235 -1.40 -14.21 4.22
C GLU A 235 -0.92 -15.47 4.94
N GLY A 236 0.39 -15.69 5.07
CA GLY A 236 0.93 -16.91 5.66
C GLY A 236 0.70 -18.14 4.79
N VAL A 237 0.81 -17.98 3.47
CA VAL A 237 0.66 -19.08 2.50
C VAL A 237 2.03 -19.52 1.98
N LYS A 238 2.07 -20.57 1.16
CA LYS A 238 3.31 -21.12 0.58
C LYS A 238 4.35 -21.48 1.68
N GLY A 239 3.86 -22.04 2.79
CA GLY A 239 4.70 -22.49 3.92
C GLY A 239 5.24 -21.37 4.81
N ARG A 240 4.62 -20.18 4.79
CA ARG A 240 4.94 -19.02 5.64
C ARG A 240 3.95 -18.92 6.80
N LYS A 241 4.27 -18.17 7.84
CA LYS A 241 3.31 -17.81 8.90
C LYS A 241 2.55 -16.53 8.54
N PRO A 242 1.30 -16.35 9.00
CA PRO A 242 0.56 -15.12 8.74
C PRO A 242 1.17 -13.95 9.51
N HIS A 243 1.13 -12.77 8.90
CA HIS A 243 1.69 -11.52 9.44
C HIS A 243 0.62 -10.44 9.53
N LYS A 244 0.85 -9.45 10.40
CA LYS A 244 -0.13 -8.37 10.62
C LYS A 244 0.03 -7.29 9.57
N CYS A 245 -0.64 -7.51 8.44
CA CYS A 245 -0.62 -6.59 7.32
C CYS A 245 -1.96 -5.85 7.19
N LEU A 246 -1.90 -4.53 7.03
CA LEU A 246 -3.07 -3.67 6.81
C LEU A 246 -2.93 -2.91 5.49
N THR A 247 -4.06 -2.42 4.98
CA THR A 247 -4.14 -1.68 3.71
C THR A 247 -5.29 -0.66 3.78
N SER A 248 -5.30 0.27 2.83
CA SER A 248 -6.44 1.14 2.53
C SER A 248 -6.94 0.91 1.11
N GLN A 249 -8.26 0.91 0.93
CA GLN A 249 -8.90 0.96 -0.39
C GLN A 249 -9.78 2.23 -0.49
N PRO A 250 -9.62 3.05 -1.55
CA PRO A 250 -8.51 3.03 -2.51
C PRO A 250 -7.16 3.26 -1.83
N ALA A 251 -6.06 2.93 -2.51
CA ALA A 251 -4.73 3.18 -1.97
C ALA A 251 -4.43 4.70 -1.94
N PHE A 252 -3.39 5.12 -1.23
CA PHE A 252 -2.97 6.53 -1.16
C PHE A 252 -1.93 6.87 -2.24
N PHE A 253 -1.08 5.90 -2.58
CA PHE A 253 -0.04 6.05 -3.60
C PHE A 253 -0.42 5.29 -4.86
N HIS A 254 -0.42 5.98 -5.99
CA HIS A 254 -0.83 5.43 -7.28
C HIS A 254 0.15 5.81 -8.38
N HIS A 255 0.23 4.96 -9.42
CA HIS A 255 1.05 5.26 -10.58
C HIS A 255 0.69 6.63 -11.18
N HIS A 256 1.73 7.42 -11.39
CA HIS A 256 1.71 8.58 -12.25
C HIS A 256 2.06 8.16 -13.68
N ARG A 257 1.38 8.77 -14.65
CA ARG A 257 1.66 8.62 -16.07
C ARG A 257 1.88 10.02 -16.62
N ALA A 258 3.14 10.38 -16.84
CA ALA A 258 3.51 11.68 -17.38
C ALA A 258 3.00 11.86 -18.82
N ALA A 259 2.82 13.11 -19.24
CA ALA A 259 2.65 13.41 -20.66
C ALA A 259 3.91 12.98 -21.43
N GLY A 260 3.75 12.48 -22.64
CA GLY A 260 4.85 12.00 -23.46
C GLY A 260 4.63 10.62 -24.12
N PRO A 261 5.70 10.04 -24.69
CA PRO A 261 5.64 8.72 -25.33
C PRO A 261 5.22 7.64 -24.35
N MET A 262 4.18 6.87 -24.71
CA MET A 262 3.63 5.84 -23.84
C MET A 262 4.60 4.67 -23.60
N SER A 263 5.62 4.52 -24.45
CA SER A 263 6.71 3.55 -24.25
C SER A 263 7.46 3.75 -22.93
N SER A 264 7.43 4.97 -22.36
CA SER A 264 8.08 5.29 -21.09
C SER A 264 7.22 4.94 -19.87
N HIS A 265 6.04 4.33 -20.06
CA HIS A 265 5.13 4.02 -18.95
C HIS A 265 5.46 2.73 -18.19
N SER A 266 6.26 1.85 -18.78
CA SER A 266 6.60 0.55 -18.19
C SER A 266 7.77 -0.09 -18.91
N ASP A 267 8.78 -0.52 -18.16
CA ASP A 267 9.93 -1.25 -18.72
C ASP A 267 9.62 -2.72 -19.06
N ILE A 268 8.44 -3.21 -18.67
CA ILE A 268 8.01 -4.59 -18.89
C ILE A 268 6.85 -4.72 -19.89
N ARG A 269 6.28 -3.60 -20.36
CA ARG A 269 5.18 -3.59 -21.33
C ARG A 269 5.38 -2.54 -22.41
N ASN A 270 5.29 -2.97 -23.67
CA ASN A 270 5.41 -2.09 -24.82
C ASN A 270 4.07 -1.42 -25.17
N TYR A 271 3.88 -0.19 -24.68
CA TYR A 271 2.78 0.67 -25.09
C TYR A 271 3.19 1.54 -26.28
N LYS A 272 2.30 1.66 -27.28
CA LYS A 272 2.47 2.55 -28.43
C LYS A 272 1.60 3.80 -28.24
N GLY A 273 2.07 4.94 -28.74
CA GLY A 273 1.32 6.19 -28.75
C GLY A 273 1.94 7.30 -27.91
N PHE A 274 1.21 8.41 -27.80
CA PHE A 274 1.61 9.60 -27.07
C PHE A 274 0.48 10.03 -26.13
N ARG A 275 0.83 10.40 -24.90
CA ARG A 275 -0.09 10.92 -23.90
C ARG A 275 0.02 12.43 -23.85
N GLU A 276 -1.04 13.13 -24.23
CA GLU A 276 -1.07 14.60 -24.24
C GLU A 276 -0.99 15.19 -22.83
N THR A 277 -1.68 14.58 -21.87
CA THR A 277 -1.79 15.10 -20.50
C THR A 277 -1.35 14.08 -19.47
N GLY A 278 -0.57 14.55 -18.49
CA GLY A 278 -0.19 13.74 -17.35
C GLY A 278 -1.41 13.37 -16.51
N MET A 279 -1.38 12.20 -15.88
CA MET A 279 -2.45 11.75 -14.99
C MET A 279 -1.92 10.89 -13.86
N THR A 280 -2.58 10.93 -12.71
CA THR A 280 -2.35 10.01 -11.59
C THR A 280 -3.64 9.29 -11.28
N TYR A 281 -3.60 7.97 -11.29
CA TYR A 281 -4.80 7.18 -11.11
C TYR A 281 -5.42 7.34 -9.72
N MET A 282 -6.74 7.48 -9.67
CA MET A 282 -7.55 7.56 -8.42
C MET A 282 -7.18 8.68 -7.44
N VAL A 283 -6.22 9.56 -7.79
CA VAL A 283 -5.83 10.72 -7.00
C VAL A 283 -6.54 11.96 -7.55
N ARG A 284 -7.34 12.66 -6.72
CA ARG A 284 -8.04 13.87 -7.14
C ARG A 284 -7.07 15.03 -7.35
N TRP A 285 -6.35 15.42 -6.30
CA TRP A 285 -5.39 16.53 -6.32
C TRP A 285 -3.96 16.01 -6.32
N SER A 286 -3.50 15.57 -7.50
CA SER A 286 -2.13 15.08 -7.70
C SER A 286 -1.10 16.15 -7.31
N VAL A 287 -0.12 15.77 -6.47
CA VAL A 287 1.00 16.68 -6.15
C VAL A 287 1.79 17.02 -7.41
N ARG A 288 2.05 16.04 -8.28
CA ARG A 288 2.80 16.27 -9.53
C ARG A 288 2.10 17.24 -10.47
N LEU A 289 0.78 17.10 -10.64
CA LEU A 289 0.01 17.93 -11.56
C LEU A 289 -0.34 19.30 -10.98
N ASN A 290 -0.25 19.47 -9.66
CA ASN A 290 -0.45 20.73 -8.96
C ASN A 290 0.86 21.38 -8.50
N ALA A 291 2.02 20.92 -8.99
CA ALA A 291 3.32 21.41 -8.55
C ALA A 291 3.48 22.93 -8.72
N ASP A 292 3.02 23.49 -9.84
CA ASP A 292 3.08 24.93 -10.09
C ASP A 292 2.24 25.72 -9.07
N ALA A 293 0.99 25.29 -8.82
CA ALA A 293 0.13 25.93 -7.83
C ALA A 293 0.75 25.86 -6.43
N LEU A 294 1.34 24.73 -6.05
CA LEU A 294 1.99 24.55 -4.75
C LEU A 294 3.24 25.43 -4.60
N LEU A 295 4.08 25.52 -5.65
CA LEU A 295 5.27 26.37 -5.66
C LEU A 295 4.94 27.86 -5.58
N GLU A 296 3.81 28.27 -6.16
CA GLU A 296 3.32 29.64 -6.14
C GLU A 296 2.50 29.98 -4.89
N GLY A 297 2.30 29.01 -3.98
CA GLY A 297 1.47 29.18 -2.78
C GLY A 297 -0.02 29.37 -3.08
N ARG A 298 -0.49 28.93 -4.25
CA ARG A 298 -1.88 28.99 -4.67
C ARG A 298 -2.68 27.80 -4.13
N THR A 299 -4.01 27.93 -4.20
CA THR A 299 -4.98 26.93 -3.69
C THR A 299 -6.05 26.55 -4.71
N ASP A 300 -5.96 27.02 -5.95
CA ASP A 300 -6.83 26.67 -7.08
C ASP A 300 -6.34 25.38 -7.76
N PHE A 301 -6.33 24.30 -6.99
CA PHE A 301 -5.84 23.00 -7.44
C PHE A 301 -6.74 22.38 -8.51
N ILE A 302 -6.11 21.75 -9.48
CA ILE A 302 -6.75 20.96 -10.52
C ILE A 302 -7.19 19.62 -9.92
N ASP A 303 -8.50 19.40 -9.91
CA ASP A 303 -9.11 18.11 -9.65
C ASP A 303 -9.16 17.29 -10.94
N GLN A 304 -8.43 16.18 -10.97
CA GLN A 304 -8.44 15.24 -12.11
C GLN A 304 -9.77 14.49 -12.21
N TYR A 305 -10.46 14.32 -11.09
CA TYR A 305 -11.67 13.50 -10.98
C TYR A 305 -12.74 14.27 -10.18
N PRO A 306 -13.23 15.40 -10.72
CA PRO A 306 -14.31 16.14 -10.09
C PRO A 306 -15.58 15.29 -10.05
N ASP A 307 -16.40 15.56 -9.05
CA ASP A 307 -17.72 14.96 -8.90
C ASP A 307 -18.61 15.39 -10.07
N ASP A 308 -19.56 14.54 -10.45
CA ASP A 308 -20.55 14.93 -11.46
C ASP A 308 -21.42 16.07 -10.91
N VAL A 309 -21.65 17.09 -11.73
CA VAL A 309 -22.51 18.26 -11.42
C VAL A 309 -23.98 17.89 -11.55
#